data_AF-A0A172MIZ4-F1
#
_entry.id   AF-A0A172MIZ4-F1
#
_cell.length_a   1.000
_cell.length_b   1.000
_cell.length_c   1.000
_cell.angle_alpha   90.00
_cell.angle_beta   90.00
_cell.angle_gamma   90.00
#
_symmetry.space_group_name_H-M   'P 1'
#
loop_
_entity.id
_entity.type
_entity.pdbx_description
1 polymer ?
#
loop_
_entity_poly.entity_id
_entity_poly.type
_entity_poly.pdbx_seq_one_letter_code
_entity_poly.pdbx_strand_id
1 'polypeptide(L)'
;LYFTMLNSNKRSLTLDTKTAEGKEVLTKLIQESDVMVENFGPGALDRMGFSWDNIQKINPGMILASVKGFSDGHHYEDLKVYENVAQCAGGAASTTGFWDGPPTVSAAALGDSNTGMHLAIGILTALHHKNKTGKGQKVAVSMQDSVL
;
A
#
# COMPACT_ATOMS: atom_id res chain seq x y z
N LEU A 1 13.23 15.72 -9.69
CA LEU A 1 11.79 16.06 -9.50
C LEU A 1 10.97 14.91 -8.90
N TYR A 2 11.23 13.64 -9.19
CA TYR A 2 10.38 12.51 -8.75
C TYR A 2 10.02 12.54 -7.25
N PHE A 3 11.01 12.60 -6.36
CA PHE A 3 10.77 12.67 -4.91
C PHE A 3 9.96 13.92 -4.50
N THR A 4 10.33 15.10 -5.01
CA THR A 4 9.73 16.38 -4.62
C THR A 4 8.27 16.52 -5.08
N MET A 5 7.88 15.86 -6.17
CA MET A 5 6.50 15.86 -6.67
C MET A 5 5.55 14.95 -5.87
N LEU A 6 6.08 13.90 -5.21
CA LEU A 6 5.26 12.91 -4.48
C LEU A 6 5.32 13.05 -2.95
N ASN A 7 6.11 13.99 -2.43
CA ASN A 7 6.37 14.11 -0.99
C ASN A 7 6.21 15.54 -0.45
N SER A 8 5.53 16.42 -1.18
CA SER A 8 5.10 17.71 -0.64
C SER A 8 4.23 17.52 0.62
N ASN A 9 4.29 18.48 1.55
CA ASN A 9 3.53 18.52 2.81
C ASN A 9 3.84 17.38 3.82
N LYS A 10 4.87 16.57 3.58
CA LYS A 10 5.34 15.54 4.53
C LYS A 10 6.49 16.07 5.40
N ARG A 11 6.56 15.58 6.65
CA ARG A 11 7.76 15.65 7.49
C ARG A 11 8.57 14.38 7.32
N SER A 12 9.89 14.46 7.49
CA SER A 12 10.79 13.30 7.33
C SER A 12 11.48 12.97 8.65
N LEU A 13 11.50 11.68 8.99
CA LEU A 13 12.25 11.11 10.09
C LEU A 13 12.99 9.87 9.55
N THR A 14 14.30 9.83 9.70
CA THR A 14 15.09 8.64 9.42
C THR A 14 14.99 7.68 10.61
N LEU A 15 14.59 6.44 10.35
CA LEU A 15 14.39 5.44 11.38
C LEU A 15 14.84 4.07 10.86
N ASP A 16 15.78 3.43 11.54
CA ASP A 16 16.14 2.03 11.27
C ASP A 16 15.27 1.09 12.11
N THR A 17 14.24 0.51 11.51
CA THR A 17 13.30 -0.39 12.18
C THR A 17 13.87 -1.78 12.47
N LYS A 18 15.15 -2.04 12.15
CA LYS A 18 15.84 -3.28 12.51
C LYS A 18 16.47 -3.22 13.89
N THR A 19 16.74 -2.03 14.43
CA THR A 19 17.29 -1.87 15.79
C THR A 19 16.19 -1.90 16.85
N ALA A 20 16.55 -2.18 18.10
CA ALA A 20 15.58 -2.20 19.20
C ALA A 20 14.97 -0.81 19.42
N GLU A 21 15.81 0.23 19.43
CA GLU A 21 15.42 1.62 19.60
C GLU A 21 14.51 2.08 18.46
N GLY A 22 14.80 1.64 17.22
CA GLY A 22 13.96 1.96 16.07
C GLY A 22 12.57 1.35 16.16
N LYS A 23 12.47 0.12 16.67
CA LYS A 23 11.17 -0.53 16.94
C LYS A 23 10.41 0.16 18.05
N GLU A 24 11.09 0.64 19.10
CA GLU A 24 10.45 1.41 20.18
C GLU A 24 9.86 2.72 19.66
N VAL A 25 10.61 3.46 18.84
CA VAL A 25 10.12 4.70 18.22
C VAL A 25 8.93 4.42 17.31
N LEU A 26 8.99 3.39 16.45
CA LEU A 26 7.87 3.03 15.59
C LEU A 26 6.63 2.61 16.40
N THR A 27 6.81 1.87 17.49
CA THR A 27 5.72 1.50 18.39
C THR A 27 5.03 2.73 18.98
N LYS A 28 5.80 3.74 19.43
CA LYS A 28 5.24 5.01 19.91
C LYS A 28 4.49 5.77 18.81
N LEU A 29 5.02 5.78 17.58
CA LEU A 29 4.31 6.38 16.44
C LEU A 29 2.99 5.65 16.15
N ILE A 30 2.95 4.32 16.23
CA ILE A 30 1.74 3.52 16.05
C ILE A 30 0.69 3.81 17.13
N GLN A 31 1.11 4.03 18.39
CA GLN A 31 0.20 4.39 19.48
C GLN A 31 -0.55 5.70 19.22
N GLU A 32 0.13 6.68 18.62
CA GLU A 32 -0.39 8.04 18.43
C GLU A 32 -0.97 8.29 17.02
N SER A 33 -0.86 7.33 16.10
CA SER A 33 -1.29 7.51 14.71
C SER A 33 -2.66 6.89 14.42
N ASP A 34 -3.41 7.51 13.53
CA ASP A 34 -4.68 6.97 13.03
C ASP A 34 -4.50 5.97 11.89
N VAL A 35 -3.52 6.22 11.02
CA VAL A 35 -3.30 5.48 9.79
C VAL A 35 -1.81 5.20 9.61
N MET A 36 -1.47 3.94 9.36
CA MET A 36 -0.16 3.52 8.87
C MET A 36 -0.31 3.07 7.42
N VAL A 37 0.51 3.61 6.52
CA VAL A 37 0.52 3.24 5.10
C VAL A 37 1.86 2.58 4.77
N GLU A 38 1.82 1.43 4.09
CA GLU A 38 3.02 0.76 3.59
C GLU A 38 2.83 0.16 2.20
N ASN A 39 3.90 0.15 1.42
CA ASN A 39 3.97 -0.50 0.11
C ASN A 39 5.28 -1.30 -0.04
N PHE A 40 5.79 -1.86 1.06
CA PHE A 40 6.96 -2.72 0.99
C PHE A 40 6.62 -4.04 0.29
N GLY A 41 7.65 -4.76 -0.13
CA GLY A 41 7.48 -6.10 -0.70
C GLY A 41 6.74 -7.04 0.27
N PRO A 42 6.07 -8.08 -0.24
CA PRO A 42 5.28 -9.02 0.56
C PRO A 42 5.99 -9.52 1.83
N GLY A 43 5.26 -9.54 2.94
CA GLY A 43 5.72 -9.95 4.27
C GLY A 43 6.80 -9.06 4.93
N ALA A 44 7.17 -7.91 4.35
CA ALA A 44 8.25 -7.09 4.91
C ALA A 44 7.91 -6.51 6.28
N LEU A 45 6.69 -5.99 6.46
CA LEU A 45 6.26 -5.42 7.73
C LEU A 45 6.15 -6.50 8.82
N ASP A 46 5.65 -7.69 8.48
CA ASP A 46 5.60 -8.83 9.38
C ASP A 46 7.00 -9.25 9.85
N ARG A 47 7.97 -9.31 8.92
CA ARG A 47 9.38 -9.60 9.26
C ARG A 47 10.02 -8.53 10.15
N MET A 48 9.52 -7.28 10.13
CA MET A 48 9.96 -6.23 11.06
C MET A 48 9.38 -6.41 12.47
N GLY A 49 8.38 -7.27 12.64
CA GLY A 49 7.68 -7.55 13.90
C GLY A 49 6.34 -6.81 14.05
N PHE A 50 5.91 -6.08 13.03
CA PHE A 50 4.70 -5.24 13.06
C PHE A 50 3.58 -5.87 12.23
N SER A 51 3.28 -7.14 12.49
CA SER A 51 2.10 -7.78 11.89
C SER A 51 0.82 -7.09 12.30
N TRP A 52 -0.24 -7.29 11.52
CA TRP A 52 -1.55 -6.69 11.81
C TRP A 52 -2.04 -7.01 13.24
N ASP A 53 -1.87 -8.24 13.69
CA ASP A 53 -2.23 -8.65 15.06
C ASP A 53 -1.42 -7.92 16.13
N ASN A 54 -0.12 -7.68 15.88
CA ASN A 54 0.72 -6.93 16.81
C ASN A 54 0.36 -5.44 16.81
N ILE A 55 0.07 -4.86 15.64
CA ILE A 55 -0.39 -3.48 15.51
C ILE A 55 -1.71 -3.28 16.26
N GLN A 56 -2.67 -4.19 16.13
CA GLN A 56 -3.94 -4.10 16.86
C GLN A 56 -3.77 -4.15 18.38
N LYS A 57 -2.82 -4.93 18.90
CA LYS A 57 -2.52 -4.95 20.34
C LYS A 57 -1.96 -3.61 20.83
N ILE A 58 -1.19 -2.92 19.98
CA ILE A 58 -0.64 -1.60 20.29
C ILE A 58 -1.71 -0.52 20.19
N ASN A 59 -2.53 -0.55 19.13
CA ASN A 59 -3.57 0.43 18.86
C ASN A 59 -4.77 -0.23 18.15
N PRO A 60 -5.85 -0.59 18.88
CA PRO A 60 -7.07 -1.17 18.31
C PRO A 60 -7.83 -0.26 17.34
N GLY A 61 -7.52 1.05 17.35
CA GLY A 61 -8.07 2.06 16.45
C GLY A 61 -7.25 2.26 15.18
N MET A 62 -6.14 1.56 15.00
CA MET A 62 -5.23 1.75 13.85
C MET A 62 -5.85 1.29 12.53
N ILE A 63 -5.70 2.10 11.49
CA ILE A 63 -5.95 1.66 10.11
C ILE A 63 -4.60 1.30 9.48
N LEU A 64 -4.41 0.02 9.15
CA LEU A 64 -3.24 -0.44 8.40
C LEU A 64 -3.59 -0.51 6.91
N ALA A 65 -3.02 0.39 6.11
CA ALA A 65 -3.26 0.47 4.68
C ALA A 65 -2.05 -0.06 3.89
N SER A 66 -2.28 -1.04 3.01
CA SER A 66 -1.23 -1.75 2.29
C SER A 66 -1.42 -1.71 0.78
N VAL A 67 -0.35 -1.41 0.04
CA VAL A 67 -0.26 -1.68 -1.41
C VAL A 67 0.60 -2.91 -1.64
N LYS A 68 0.12 -3.81 -2.51
CA LYS A 68 0.86 -4.98 -3.01
C LYS A 68 0.66 -5.12 -4.51
N GLY A 69 1.49 -5.92 -5.17
CA GLY A 69 1.31 -6.20 -6.61
C GLY A 69 0.01 -6.96 -6.90
N PHE A 70 -0.25 -7.97 -6.08
CA PHE A 70 -1.38 -8.88 -6.15
C PHE A 70 -2.06 -9.00 -4.77
N SER A 71 -3.34 -9.35 -4.75
CA SER A 71 -4.12 -9.49 -3.52
C SER A 71 -3.71 -10.72 -2.69
N ASP A 72 -3.94 -10.66 -1.37
CA ASP A 72 -3.70 -11.79 -0.45
C ASP A 72 -4.47 -13.03 -0.95
N GLY A 73 -3.82 -14.19 -1.00
CA GLY A 73 -4.37 -15.45 -1.53
C GLY A 73 -4.26 -15.63 -3.04
N HIS A 74 -3.75 -14.65 -3.78
CA HIS A 74 -3.46 -14.80 -5.21
C HIS A 74 -2.22 -15.67 -5.43
N HIS A 75 -2.19 -16.46 -6.51
CA HIS A 75 -1.03 -17.32 -6.85
C HIS A 75 0.28 -16.55 -7.17
N TYR A 76 0.21 -15.22 -7.20
CA TYR A 76 1.35 -14.30 -7.38
C TYR A 76 1.53 -13.36 -6.18
N GLU A 77 0.94 -13.65 -5.02
CA GLU A 77 0.96 -12.78 -3.83
C GLU A 77 2.38 -12.38 -3.38
N ASP A 78 3.37 -13.24 -3.60
CA ASP A 78 4.76 -13.01 -3.22
C ASP A 78 5.59 -12.22 -4.26
N LEU A 79 5.01 -11.90 -5.42
CA LEU A 79 5.74 -11.20 -6.48
C LEU A 79 5.91 -9.70 -6.17
N LYS A 80 7.12 -9.20 -6.48
CA LYS A 80 7.37 -7.75 -6.56
C LYS A 80 6.90 -7.24 -7.91
N VAL A 81 6.12 -6.17 -7.87
CA VAL A 81 5.49 -5.57 -9.04
C VAL A 81 5.83 -4.09 -9.10
N TYR A 82 6.06 -3.61 -10.32
CA TYR A 82 6.17 -2.19 -10.67
C TYR A 82 5.09 -1.87 -11.72
N GLU A 83 4.78 -0.59 -11.89
CA GLU A 83 3.83 0.00 -12.85
C GLU A 83 3.46 -0.90 -14.06
N ASN A 84 4.38 -1.12 -14.99
CA ASN A 84 4.08 -1.83 -16.25
C ASN A 84 3.71 -3.30 -16.04
N VAL A 85 4.22 -3.95 -14.99
CA VAL A 85 3.84 -5.34 -14.67
C VAL A 85 2.38 -5.40 -14.22
N ALA A 86 1.93 -4.42 -13.44
CA ALA A 86 0.52 -4.32 -13.06
C ALA A 86 -0.37 -4.03 -14.26
N GLN A 87 0.06 -3.16 -15.19
CA GLN A 87 -0.68 -2.91 -16.43
C GLN A 87 -0.86 -4.18 -17.28
N CYS A 88 0.15 -5.04 -17.32
CA CYS A 88 0.05 -6.34 -17.97
C CYS A 88 -0.89 -7.29 -17.22
N ALA A 89 -0.77 -7.38 -15.89
CA ALA A 89 -1.56 -8.28 -15.07
C ALA A 89 -3.05 -7.91 -14.99
N GLY A 90 -3.38 -6.61 -15.05
CA GLY A 90 -4.75 -6.09 -14.98
C GLY A 90 -5.43 -5.86 -16.33
N GLY A 91 -4.82 -6.29 -17.44
CA GLY A 91 -5.45 -6.27 -18.77
C GLY A 91 -5.34 -4.96 -19.57
N ALA A 92 -4.86 -3.87 -18.96
CA ALA A 92 -4.66 -2.60 -19.67
C ALA A 92 -3.69 -2.72 -20.85
N ALA A 93 -2.55 -3.39 -20.68
CA ALA A 93 -1.59 -3.57 -21.77
C ALA A 93 -2.17 -4.42 -22.91
N SER A 94 -3.00 -5.43 -22.58
CA SER A 94 -3.63 -6.32 -23.57
C SER A 94 -4.65 -5.60 -24.45
N THR A 95 -5.20 -4.48 -23.99
CA THR A 95 -6.30 -3.75 -24.66
C THR A 95 -5.86 -2.37 -25.19
N THR A 96 -4.57 -2.05 -25.05
CA THR A 96 -3.97 -0.79 -25.50
C THR A 96 -2.94 -1.07 -26.58
N GLY A 97 -3.00 -0.34 -27.69
CA GLY A 97 -2.12 -0.49 -28.85
C GLY A 97 -2.89 -0.55 -30.16
N PHE A 98 -2.22 -1.01 -31.21
CA PHE A 98 -2.84 -1.32 -32.51
C PHE A 98 -3.17 -2.81 -32.60
N TRP A 99 -4.18 -3.19 -33.39
CA TRP A 99 -4.63 -4.59 -33.52
C TRP A 99 -3.58 -5.54 -34.10
N ASP A 100 -2.62 -5.02 -34.86
CA ASP A 100 -1.46 -5.72 -35.45
C ASP A 100 -0.15 -5.36 -34.74
N GLY A 101 -0.23 -4.66 -33.60
CA GLY A 101 0.90 -4.27 -32.76
C GLY A 101 1.03 -5.12 -31.49
N PRO A 102 2.09 -4.89 -30.71
CA PRO A 102 2.24 -5.52 -29.41
C PRO A 102 1.28 -4.92 -28.37
N PRO A 103 0.99 -5.64 -27.26
CA PRO A 103 0.45 -5.05 -26.05
C PRO A 103 1.26 -3.81 -25.65
N THR A 104 0.58 -2.70 -25.41
CA THR A 104 1.23 -1.39 -25.19
C THR A 104 0.86 -0.85 -23.82
N VAL A 105 1.85 -0.42 -23.05
CA VAL A 105 1.61 0.23 -21.76
C VAL A 105 1.14 1.67 -21.97
N SER A 106 0.24 2.12 -21.10
CA SER A 106 -0.14 3.52 -20.99
C SER A 106 0.97 4.34 -20.32
N ALA A 107 1.12 5.58 -20.77
CA ALA A 107 1.98 6.55 -20.08
C ALA A 107 1.40 7.01 -18.74
N ALA A 108 0.09 6.85 -18.52
CA ALA A 108 -0.53 7.08 -17.23
C ALA A 108 -0.06 6.02 -16.23
N ALA A 109 0.13 6.42 -14.97
CA ALA A 109 0.55 5.54 -13.88
C ALA A 109 -0.63 4.72 -13.33
N LEU A 110 -1.14 3.79 -14.16
CA LEU A 110 -2.29 2.93 -13.88
C LEU A 110 -2.00 1.91 -12.76
N GLY A 111 -0.76 1.49 -12.57
CA GLY A 111 -0.32 0.56 -11.54
C GLY A 111 0.17 1.23 -10.25
N ASP A 112 0.71 2.45 -10.32
CA ASP A 112 1.32 3.15 -9.19
C ASP A 112 0.37 4.20 -8.59
N SER A 113 0.20 5.34 -9.26
CA SER A 113 -0.56 6.47 -8.71
C SER A 113 -2.05 6.16 -8.59
N ASN A 114 -2.60 5.43 -9.56
CA ASN A 114 -3.98 4.95 -9.54
C ASN A 114 -4.24 4.01 -8.34
N THR A 115 -3.33 3.10 -8.02
CA THR A 115 -3.41 2.23 -6.84
C THR A 115 -3.35 3.04 -5.54
N GLY A 116 -2.52 4.08 -5.50
CA GLY A 116 -2.49 5.04 -4.38
C GLY A 116 -3.83 5.75 -4.17
N MET A 117 -4.52 6.13 -5.26
CA MET A 117 -5.85 6.75 -5.19
C MET A 117 -6.92 5.77 -4.72
N HIS A 118 -6.90 4.51 -5.18
CA HIS A 118 -7.80 3.46 -4.68
C HIS A 118 -7.58 3.19 -3.19
N LEU A 119 -6.32 3.13 -2.73
CA LEU A 119 -6.03 2.98 -1.30
C LEU A 119 -6.52 4.18 -0.48
N ALA A 120 -6.39 5.40 -1.01
CA ALA A 120 -6.91 6.60 -0.34
C ALA A 120 -8.44 6.51 -0.12
N ILE A 121 -9.20 6.02 -1.10
CA ILE A 121 -10.65 5.76 -0.94
C ILE A 121 -10.90 4.75 0.18
N GLY A 122 -10.12 3.66 0.22
CA GLY A 122 -10.20 2.66 1.27
C GLY A 122 -9.89 3.21 2.67
N ILE A 123 -8.85 4.05 2.79
CA ILE A 123 -8.47 4.72 4.05
C ILE A 123 -9.60 5.65 4.53
N LEU A 124 -10.13 6.49 3.65
CA LEU A 124 -11.23 7.41 4.00
C LEU A 124 -12.48 6.65 4.45
N THR A 125 -12.79 5.55 3.77
CA THR A 125 -13.91 4.65 4.14
C THR A 125 -13.66 4.01 5.52
N ALA A 126 -12.42 3.59 5.79
CA ALA A 126 -12.05 3.01 7.07
C ALA A 126 -12.09 4.01 8.22
N LEU A 127 -11.69 5.27 7.98
CA LEU A 127 -11.83 6.36 8.95
C LEU A 127 -13.31 6.62 9.27
N HIS A 128 -14.18 6.62 8.26
CA HIS A 128 -15.62 6.75 8.49
C HIS A 128 -16.20 5.58 9.31
N HIS A 129 -15.76 4.35 9.04
CA HIS A 129 -16.13 3.18 9.84
C HIS A 129 -15.62 3.29 11.29
N LYS A 130 -14.38 3.72 11.49
CA LYS A 130 -13.79 3.96 12.81
C LYS A 130 -14.59 4.97 13.62
N ASN A 131 -15.07 6.06 13.01
CA ASN A 131 -15.91 7.05 13.70
C ASN A 131 -17.21 6.49 14.26
N LYS A 132 -17.75 5.41 13.67
CA LYS A 132 -18.97 4.76 14.14
C LYS A 132 -18.74 3.63 15.14
N THR A 133 -17.59 2.97 15.06
CA THR A 133 -17.33 1.72 15.78
C THR A 133 -16.23 1.83 16.84
N GLY A 134 -15.41 2.88 16.78
CA GLY A 134 -14.18 3.03 17.56
C GLY A 134 -13.04 2.09 17.12
N LYS A 135 -13.24 1.24 16.10
CA LYS A 135 -12.29 0.19 15.70
C LYS A 135 -11.61 0.50 14.37
N GLY A 136 -10.31 0.23 14.33
CA GLY A 136 -9.51 0.23 13.11
C GLY A 136 -9.69 -1.05 12.29
N GLN A 137 -9.02 -1.13 11.14
CA GLN A 137 -9.04 -2.30 10.24
C GLN A 137 -7.83 -2.30 9.29
N LYS A 138 -7.54 -3.47 8.70
CA LYS A 138 -6.61 -3.59 7.57
C LYS A 138 -7.35 -3.25 6.28
N VAL A 139 -6.76 -2.41 5.45
CA VAL A 139 -7.22 -2.09 4.09
C VAL A 139 -6.08 -2.42 3.14
N ALA A 140 -6.35 -3.19 2.10
CA ALA A 140 -5.34 -3.55 1.11
C ALA A 140 -5.89 -3.29 -0.29
N VAL A 141 -5.03 -2.81 -1.18
CA VAL A 141 -5.32 -2.67 -2.60
C VAL A 141 -4.16 -3.27 -3.36
N SER A 142 -4.46 -4.14 -4.34
CA SER A 142 -3.46 -4.65 -5.25
C SER A 142 -3.32 -3.76 -6.49
N MET A 143 -2.10 -3.69 -7.04
CA MET A 143 -1.85 -2.95 -8.27
C MET A 143 -2.62 -3.57 -9.45
N GLN A 144 -2.76 -4.91 -9.48
CA GLN A 144 -3.57 -5.60 -10.49
C GLN A 144 -5.04 -5.17 -10.40
N ASP A 145 -5.66 -5.22 -9.22
CA ASP A 145 -7.08 -4.90 -9.04
C ASP A 145 -7.38 -3.42 -9.30
N SER A 146 -6.39 -2.54 -9.17
CA SER A 146 -6.56 -1.12 -9.49
C SER A 146 -6.56 -0.87 -11.01
N VAL A 147 -5.85 -1.72 -11.76
CA VAL A 147 -5.79 -1.65 -13.24
C VAL A 147 -7.03 -2.28 -13.88
N LEU A 148 -7.57 -3.35 -13.27
CA LEU A 148 -8.75 -4.09 -13.72
C LEU A 148 -10.04 -3.26 -13.61
#